data_AF-W6Q2B8-F1
#
_entry.id   AF-W6Q2B8-F1
#
_cell.length_a   1.000
_cell.length_b   1.000
_cell.length_c   1.000
_cell.angle_alpha   90.00
_cell.angle_beta   90.00
_cell.angle_gamma   90.00
#
_symmetry.space_group_name_H-M   'P 1'
#
loop_
_entity.id
_entity.type
_entity.pdbx_description
1 polymer ?
#
loop_
_entity_poly.entity_id
_entity_poly.type
_entity_poly.pdbx_seq_one_letter_code
_entity_poly.pdbx_strand_id
1 'polypeptide(L)'
;MGLPPLDSDIKLLAIKRDIRHSGTSSIYEINLGSNRYAMKLFHDENGDPGFADNGRDLNRFRCEYNAYTNLLNFDVCESGLVPRCYGYIDRLDPSSFRPHLDHFLTDEMHPRAIILEYLEGAEELNCVNYSEERLQLAIQGMKEIHRALINHHDVYPKNILIVPSRP
;
A
#
# COMPACT_ATOMS: atom_id res chain seq x y z
N MET A 1 0.24 18.39 1.00
CA MET A 1 -0.93 18.09 1.86
C MET A 1 -0.78 16.65 2.35
N GLY A 2 -1.16 16.31 3.59
CA GLY A 2 -1.05 14.92 4.09
C GLY A 2 -2.16 14.03 3.54
N LEU A 3 -2.03 12.71 3.67
CA LEU A 3 -3.12 11.78 3.37
C LEU A 3 -4.30 12.04 4.33
N PRO A 4 -5.56 12.00 3.85
CA PRO A 4 -6.69 12.20 4.73
C PRO A 4 -6.90 10.97 5.65
N PRO A 5 -7.27 11.18 6.92
CA PRO A 5 -7.72 10.09 7.79
C PRO A 5 -9.09 9.57 7.33
N LEU A 6 -9.28 8.25 7.40
CA LEU A 6 -10.51 7.54 7.02
C LEU A 6 -11.16 6.84 8.22
N ASP A 7 -10.83 7.26 9.45
CA ASP A 7 -11.32 6.64 10.68
C ASP A 7 -12.85 6.72 10.83
N SER A 8 -13.48 7.78 10.28
CA SER A 8 -14.93 7.91 10.22
C SER A 8 -15.61 6.83 9.36
N ASP A 9 -14.87 6.28 8.39
CA ASP A 9 -15.40 5.38 7.37
C ASP A 9 -15.21 3.91 7.74
N ILE A 10 -14.53 3.61 8.86
CA ILE A 10 -14.30 2.25 9.37
C ILE A 10 -15.63 1.48 9.52
N LYS A 11 -16.73 2.16 9.88
CA LYS A 11 -18.06 1.53 10.01
C LYS A 11 -18.60 0.97 8.70
N LEU A 12 -18.10 1.45 7.57
CA LEU A 12 -18.47 1.03 6.22
C LEU A 12 -17.48 0.01 5.65
N LEU A 13 -16.43 -0.32 6.40
CA LEU A 13 -15.37 -1.24 5.99
C LEU A 13 -15.88 -2.68 6.04
N ALA A 14 -15.72 -3.39 4.93
CA ALA A 14 -15.92 -4.82 4.87
C ALA A 14 -14.75 -5.49 4.15
N ILE A 15 -14.10 -6.43 4.81
CA ILE A 15 -13.06 -7.26 4.21
C ILE A 15 -13.73 -8.28 3.27
N LYS A 16 -13.26 -8.34 2.03
CA LYS A 16 -13.77 -9.27 1.00
C LYS A 16 -12.92 -10.52 0.91
N ARG A 17 -11.60 -10.34 0.83
CA ARG A 17 -10.64 -11.43 0.81
C ARG A 17 -9.24 -10.96 1.14
N ASP A 18 -8.43 -11.92 1.55
CA ASP A 18 -6.99 -11.81 1.69
C ASP A 18 -6.32 -11.77 0.31
N ILE A 19 -5.38 -10.84 0.11
CA ILE A 19 -4.56 -10.75 -1.11
C ILE A 19 -3.16 -11.30 -0.82
N ARG A 20 -2.54 -10.85 0.27
CA ARG A 20 -1.17 -11.24 0.63
C ARG A 20 -0.90 -11.04 2.12
N HIS A 21 -0.09 -11.92 2.69
CA HIS A 21 0.46 -11.75 4.05
C HIS A 21 1.98 -11.82 4.02
N SER A 22 2.59 -11.07 4.93
CA SER A 22 4.00 -11.16 5.29
C SER A 22 4.12 -10.95 6.79
N GLY A 23 5.27 -11.29 7.38
CA GLY A 23 5.52 -11.02 8.81
C GLY A 23 5.63 -9.54 9.19
N THR A 24 5.30 -8.60 8.30
CA THR A 24 5.38 -7.15 8.58
C THR A 24 4.16 -6.37 8.11
N SER A 25 3.36 -6.96 7.23
CA SER A 25 2.15 -6.34 6.68
C SER A 25 1.25 -7.38 6.02
N SER A 26 -0.04 -7.09 5.97
CA SER A 26 -1.05 -7.85 5.23
C SER A 26 -1.82 -6.95 4.28
N ILE A 27 -2.24 -7.48 3.13
CA ILE A 27 -3.00 -6.76 2.10
C ILE A 27 -4.32 -7.47 1.88
N TYR A 28 -5.40 -6.71 1.87
CA TYR A 28 -6.77 -7.17 1.73
C TYR A 28 -7.48 -6.45 0.59
N GLU A 29 -8.40 -7.16 -0.05
CA GLU A 29 -9.47 -6.53 -0.79
C GLU A 29 -10.56 -6.12 0.20
N ILE A 30 -10.97 -4.85 0.13
CA ILE A 30 -12.02 -4.33 1.00
C ILE A 30 -13.05 -3.56 0.18
N ASN A 31 -14.23 -3.42 0.77
CA ASN A 31 -15.16 -2.36 0.42
C ASN A 31 -15.14 -1.28 1.51
N LEU A 32 -15.17 -0.01 1.11
CA LEU A 32 -15.59 1.11 1.96
C LEU A 32 -16.88 1.65 1.35
N GLY A 33 -18.01 1.30 1.96
CA GLY A 33 -19.33 1.55 1.39
C GLY A 33 -19.52 0.79 0.07
N SER A 34 -19.81 1.50 -1.02
CA SER A 34 -19.99 0.93 -2.37
C SER A 34 -18.69 0.77 -3.16
N ASN A 35 -17.59 1.33 -2.68
CA ASN A 35 -16.34 1.42 -3.43
C ASN A 35 -15.37 0.32 -2.99
N ARG A 36 -14.62 -0.22 -3.94
CA ARG A 36 -13.65 -1.30 -3.73
C ARG A 36 -12.22 -0.76 -3.66
N TYR A 37 -11.45 -1.24 -2.69
CA TYR A 37 -10.08 -0.79 -2.44
C TYR A 37 -9.16 -1.95 -2.06
N ALA A 38 -7.85 -1.71 -2.18
CA ALA A 38 -6.84 -2.53 -1.54
C ALA A 38 -6.44 -1.85 -0.21
N MET A 39 -6.50 -2.60 0.88
CA MET A 39 -6.09 -2.12 2.20
C MET A 39 -4.82 -2.84 2.63
N LYS A 40 -3.76 -2.09 2.90
CA LYS A 40 -2.50 -2.63 3.42
C LYS A 40 -2.36 -2.27 4.90
N LEU A 41 -2.42 -3.27 5.77
CA LEU A 41 -2.20 -3.16 7.21
C LEU A 41 -0.76 -3.45 7.55
N PHE A 42 -0.20 -2.67 8.47
CA PHE A 42 1.15 -2.85 9.00
C PHE A 42 1.09 -3.35 10.43
N HIS A 43 1.91 -4.36 10.72
CA HIS A 43 2.14 -4.81 12.09
C HIS A 43 2.85 -3.71 12.89
N ASP A 44 2.48 -3.59 14.17
CA ASP A 44 3.11 -2.65 15.11
C ASP A 44 3.47 -3.42 16.39
N GLU A 45 4.36 -4.41 16.22
CA GLU A 45 4.71 -5.42 17.22
C GLU A 45 5.52 -4.88 18.41
N ASN A 46 6.30 -3.81 18.24
CA ASN A 46 7.25 -3.29 19.26
C ASN A 46 7.20 -1.75 19.38
N GLY A 47 6.09 -1.12 18.98
CA GLY A 47 5.98 0.33 18.90
C GLY A 47 6.84 0.96 17.78
N ASP A 48 7.19 2.24 17.92
CA ASP A 48 7.97 2.97 16.91
C ASP A 48 9.44 2.55 16.94
N PRO A 49 9.96 1.89 15.88
CA PRO A 49 11.37 1.49 15.82
C PRO A 49 12.32 2.69 15.62
N GLY A 50 11.80 3.90 15.41
CA GLY A 50 12.59 5.10 15.24
C GLY A 50 13.33 5.14 13.91
N PHE A 51 14.61 5.56 13.94
CA PHE A 51 15.45 5.77 12.77
C PHE A 51 16.73 4.95 12.89
N ALA A 52 17.23 4.46 11.75
CA ALA A 52 18.57 3.91 11.64
C ALA A 52 19.63 5.02 11.75
N ASP A 53 20.88 4.65 12.01
CA ASP A 53 22.02 5.57 12.16
C ASP A 53 22.22 6.50 10.95
N ASN A 54 21.82 6.04 9.76
CA ASN A 54 21.89 6.82 8.53
C ASN A 54 20.67 7.74 8.32
N GLY A 55 19.82 7.91 9.33
CA GLY A 55 18.61 8.73 9.29
C GLY A 55 17.41 8.07 8.59
N ARG A 56 17.53 6.82 8.13
CA ARG A 56 16.41 6.10 7.51
C ARG A 56 15.37 5.75 8.54
N ASP A 57 14.13 6.15 8.27
CA ASP A 57 12.98 5.77 9.07
C ASP A 57 12.76 4.24 9.03
N LEU A 58 12.65 3.63 10.21
CA LEU A 58 12.43 2.20 10.38
C LEU A 58 10.94 1.85 10.47
N ASN A 59 10.07 2.84 10.65
CA ASN A 59 8.64 2.62 10.75
C ASN A 59 8.04 2.43 9.35
N ARG A 60 7.66 1.18 9.03
CA ARG A 60 7.16 0.81 7.70
C ARG A 60 5.92 1.58 7.28
N PHE A 61 4.97 1.77 8.21
CA PHE A 61 3.78 2.58 7.95
C PHE A 61 4.17 4.03 7.64
N ARG A 62 5.05 4.65 8.44
CA ARG A 62 5.48 6.06 8.25
C ARG A 62 6.23 6.23 6.93
N CYS A 63 7.11 5.30 6.58
CA CYS A 63 7.79 5.27 5.28
C CYS A 63 6.80 5.25 4.11
N GLU A 64 5.83 4.34 4.15
CA GLU A 64 4.87 4.19 3.06
C GLU A 64 3.85 5.34 3.00
N TYR A 65 3.39 5.82 4.15
CA TYR A 65 2.55 7.03 4.28
C TYR A 65 3.24 8.25 3.67
N ASN A 66 4.52 8.47 4.00
CA ASN A 66 5.30 9.59 3.47
C ASN A 66 5.56 9.44 1.96
N ALA A 67 5.81 8.21 1.49
CA ALA A 67 5.96 7.93 0.06
C ALA A 67 4.68 8.30 -0.70
N TYR A 68 3.50 7.80 -0.28
CA TYR A 68 2.24 8.15 -0.95
C TYR A 68 1.85 9.62 -0.81
N THR A 69 2.20 10.26 0.31
CA THR A 69 2.06 11.71 0.47
C THR A 69 2.83 12.45 -0.62
N ASN A 70 4.09 12.06 -0.89
CA ASN A 70 4.88 12.64 -1.96
C ASN A 70 4.35 12.30 -3.35
N LEU A 71 3.97 11.04 -3.61
CA LEU A 71 3.41 10.63 -4.92
C LEU A 71 2.16 11.43 -5.29
N LEU A 72 1.30 11.73 -4.32
CA LEU A 72 0.13 12.59 -4.54
C LEU A 72 0.53 14.05 -4.75
N ASN A 73 1.44 14.60 -3.95
CA ASN A 73 1.87 16.00 -4.08
C ASN A 73 2.60 16.30 -5.41
N PHE A 74 3.15 15.28 -6.07
CA PHE A 74 3.84 15.39 -7.36
C PHE A 74 3.00 14.88 -8.55
N ASP A 75 1.71 14.61 -8.32
CA ASP A 75 0.73 14.12 -9.30
C ASP A 75 1.10 12.78 -9.97
N VAL A 76 1.98 11.98 -9.34
CA VAL A 76 2.42 10.69 -9.89
C VAL A 76 1.29 9.67 -9.83
N CYS A 77 0.43 9.72 -8.82
CA CYS A 77 -0.76 8.86 -8.77
C CYS A 77 -1.75 9.14 -9.92
N GLU A 78 -1.84 10.39 -10.40
CA GLU A 78 -2.76 10.75 -11.48
C GLU A 78 -2.28 10.23 -12.85
N SER A 79 -0.98 9.94 -12.99
CA SER A 79 -0.42 9.41 -14.23
C SER A 79 -0.73 7.93 -14.45
N GLY A 80 -1.29 7.24 -13.45
CA GLY A 80 -1.59 5.80 -13.48
C GLY A 80 -0.35 4.88 -13.41
N LEU A 81 0.84 5.44 -13.18
CA LEU A 81 2.10 4.67 -13.08
C LEU A 81 2.29 4.01 -11.71
N VAL A 82 1.59 4.52 -10.70
CA VAL A 82 1.55 3.97 -9.33
C VAL A 82 0.09 3.93 -8.88
N PRO A 83 -0.29 2.99 -7.99
CA PRO A 83 -1.65 2.97 -7.44
C PRO A 83 -2.00 4.29 -6.76
N ARG A 84 -3.25 4.75 -6.89
CA ARG A 84 -3.71 5.91 -6.12
C ARG A 84 -3.82 5.55 -4.63
N CYS A 85 -3.38 6.42 -3.73
CA CYS A 85 -3.72 6.35 -2.31
C CYS A 85 -4.89 7.26 -1.97
N TYR A 86 -5.87 6.74 -1.23
CA TYR A 86 -7.10 7.44 -0.86
C TYR A 86 -7.07 7.99 0.57
N GLY A 87 -6.19 7.48 1.41
CA GLY A 87 -6.11 7.86 2.82
C GLY A 87 -5.51 6.77 3.68
N TYR A 88 -5.63 6.95 4.99
CA TYR A 88 -5.11 6.01 5.98
C TYR A 88 -6.12 5.80 7.10
N ILE A 89 -5.95 4.70 7.84
CA ILE A 89 -6.69 4.40 9.07
C ILE A 89 -5.67 4.28 10.19
N ASP A 90 -5.91 4.99 11.30
CA ASP A 90 -5.05 4.92 12.48
C ASP A 90 -5.66 3.95 13.52
N ARG A 91 -4.86 2.98 13.96
CA ARG A 91 -5.21 2.04 15.03
C ARG A 91 -6.53 1.30 14.83
N LEU A 92 -6.65 0.59 13.69
CA LEU A 92 -7.79 -0.27 13.40
C LEU A 92 -7.88 -1.41 14.43
N ASP A 93 -9.02 -1.54 15.11
CA ASP A 93 -9.27 -2.64 16.05
C ASP A 93 -9.44 -3.98 15.29
N PRO A 94 -8.50 -4.94 15.43
CA PRO A 94 -8.56 -6.21 14.72
C PRO A 94 -9.73 -7.09 15.16
N SER A 95 -10.20 -6.93 16.40
CA SER A 95 -11.26 -7.77 16.96
C SER A 95 -12.62 -7.54 16.28
N SER A 96 -12.80 -6.37 15.66
CA SER A 96 -13.98 -6.01 14.89
C SER A 96 -14.05 -6.70 13.51
N PHE A 97 -12.97 -7.31 13.03
CA PHE A 97 -12.86 -7.88 11.68
C PHE A 97 -12.40 -9.34 11.66
N ARG A 98 -12.66 -10.07 12.73
CA ARG A 98 -12.37 -11.50 12.81
C ARG A 98 -13.17 -12.28 11.76
N PRO A 99 -12.61 -13.36 11.18
CA PRO A 99 -11.30 -13.94 11.48
C PRO A 99 -10.13 -13.33 10.67
N HIS A 100 -10.39 -12.42 9.72
CA HIS A 100 -9.38 -11.97 8.75
C HIS A 100 -8.18 -11.25 9.37
N LEU A 101 -8.37 -10.64 10.54
CA LEU A 101 -7.33 -9.88 11.24
C LEU A 101 -6.81 -10.58 12.51
N ASP A 102 -7.05 -11.88 12.68
CA ASP A 102 -6.69 -12.61 13.90
C ASP A 102 -5.18 -12.55 14.20
N HIS A 103 -4.31 -12.51 13.19
CA HIS A 103 -2.85 -12.40 13.38
C HIS A 103 -2.38 -11.02 13.84
N PHE A 104 -3.24 -10.00 13.86
CA PHE A 104 -2.95 -8.69 14.46
C PHE A 104 -3.38 -8.60 15.93
N LEU A 105 -4.14 -9.57 16.45
CA LEU A 105 -4.61 -9.55 17.84
C LEU A 105 -3.48 -9.71 18.86
N THR A 106 -2.32 -10.20 18.42
CA THR A 106 -1.12 -10.39 19.25
C THR A 106 -0.14 -9.24 19.18
N ASP A 107 -0.38 -8.25 18.31
CA ASP A 107 0.46 -7.06 18.22
C ASP A 107 0.30 -6.20 19.48
N GLU A 108 1.38 -5.54 19.92
CA GLU A 108 1.35 -4.64 21.08
C GLU A 108 0.41 -3.45 20.84
N MET A 109 0.36 -2.96 19.59
CA MET A 109 -0.47 -1.84 19.19
C MET A 109 -1.36 -2.22 18.02
N HIS A 110 -2.58 -1.66 17.97
CA HIS A 110 -3.48 -1.85 16.84
C HIS A 110 -2.81 -1.44 15.51
N PRO A 111 -3.01 -2.21 14.43
CA PRO A 111 -2.39 -1.95 13.14
C PRO A 111 -2.85 -0.61 12.56
N ARG A 112 -1.97 -0.03 11.75
CA ARG A 112 -2.29 1.12 10.91
C ARG A 112 -2.43 0.66 9.47
N ALA A 113 -3.27 1.32 8.70
CA ALA A 113 -3.53 0.94 7.32
C ALA A 113 -3.42 2.11 6.36
N ILE A 114 -3.04 1.82 5.12
CA ILE A 114 -3.24 2.72 3.98
C ILE A 114 -4.27 2.11 3.03
N ILE A 115 -5.09 2.98 2.44
CA ILE A 115 -6.12 2.62 1.48
C ILE A 115 -5.65 2.99 0.08
N LEU A 116 -5.55 1.98 -0.78
CA LEU A 116 -5.01 2.06 -2.12
C LEU A 116 -6.06 1.68 -3.17
N GLU A 117 -5.82 2.13 -4.39
CA GLU A 117 -6.53 1.66 -5.58
C GLU A 117 -6.46 0.13 -5.65
N TYR A 118 -7.62 -0.49 -5.80
CA TYR A 118 -7.67 -1.90 -6.11
C TYR A 118 -7.46 -2.11 -7.61
N LEU A 119 -6.40 -2.82 -7.98
CA LEU A 119 -6.11 -3.15 -9.37
C LEU A 119 -6.71 -4.51 -9.74
N GLU A 120 -7.86 -4.49 -10.43
CA GLU A 120 -8.56 -5.71 -10.84
C GLU A 120 -7.77 -6.52 -11.87
N GLY A 121 -7.58 -7.81 -11.57
CA GLY A 121 -6.82 -8.71 -12.44
C GLY A 121 -5.34 -8.36 -12.55
N ALA A 122 -4.78 -7.59 -11.60
CA ALA A 122 -3.37 -7.29 -11.58
C ALA A 122 -2.52 -8.55 -11.37
N GLU A 123 -1.45 -8.67 -12.13
CA GLU A 123 -0.47 -9.75 -12.06
C GLU A 123 0.92 -9.19 -11.76
N GLU A 124 1.74 -9.94 -11.03
CA GLU A 124 3.15 -9.61 -10.87
C GLU A 124 3.88 -9.75 -12.22
N LEU A 125 4.81 -8.84 -12.50
CA LEU A 125 5.69 -8.94 -13.65
C LEU A 125 6.49 -10.25 -13.59
N ASN A 126 6.49 -11.01 -14.69
CA ASN A 126 7.15 -12.29 -14.80
C ASN A 126 7.67 -12.56 -16.23
N CYS A 127 8.32 -13.69 -16.43
CA CYS A 127 8.92 -14.07 -17.72
C CYS A 127 7.92 -14.42 -18.82
N VAL A 128 6.62 -14.43 -18.54
CA VAL A 128 5.56 -14.69 -19.53
C VAL A 128 4.86 -13.38 -19.93
N ASN A 129 4.61 -12.49 -18.97
CA ASN A 129 3.89 -11.24 -19.21
C ASN A 129 4.80 -10.01 -19.44
N TYR A 130 6.12 -10.18 -19.54
CA TYR A 130 7.03 -9.09 -19.91
C TYR A 130 6.90 -8.70 -21.39
N SER A 131 7.06 -7.41 -21.69
CA SER A 131 7.23 -6.85 -23.03
C SER A 131 8.07 -5.57 -22.93
N GLU A 132 8.66 -5.14 -24.04
CA GLU A 132 9.47 -3.92 -24.10
C GLU A 132 8.64 -2.70 -23.67
N GLU A 133 7.39 -2.61 -24.13
CA GLU A 133 6.47 -1.52 -23.80
C GLU A 133 6.18 -1.47 -22.30
N ARG A 134 5.91 -2.62 -21.66
CA ARG A 134 5.68 -2.71 -20.21
C ARG A 134 6.92 -2.34 -19.41
N LEU A 135 8.10 -2.75 -19.87
CA LEU A 135 9.38 -2.40 -19.25
C LEU A 135 9.65 -0.89 -19.34
N GLN A 136 9.35 -0.27 -20.49
CA GLN A 136 9.47 1.18 -20.65
C GLN A 136 8.54 1.94 -19.71
N LEU A 137 7.29 1.48 -19.52
CA LEU A 137 6.38 2.04 -18.54
C LEU A 137 6.89 1.88 -17.10
N ALA A 138 7.44 0.70 -16.75
CA ALA A 138 8.04 0.50 -15.42
C ALA A 138 9.24 1.42 -15.18
N ILE A 139 10.11 1.61 -16.18
CA ILE A 139 11.23 2.56 -16.12
C ILE A 139 10.71 3.99 -15.96
N GLN A 140 9.66 4.37 -16.69
CA GLN A 140 9.06 5.70 -16.55
C GLN A 140 8.45 5.89 -15.16
N GLY A 141 7.75 4.89 -14.63
CA GLY A 141 7.24 4.90 -13.26
C GLY A 141 8.35 5.13 -12.23
N MET A 142 9.48 4.46 -12.38
CA MET A 142 10.65 4.66 -11.51
C MET A 142 11.23 6.08 -11.60
N LYS A 143 11.27 6.67 -12.79
CA LYS A 143 11.70 8.07 -12.97
C LYS A 143 10.75 9.04 -12.26
N GLU A 144 9.44 8.82 -12.35
CA GLU A 144 8.46 9.66 -11.67
C GLU A 144 8.51 9.50 -10.14
N ILE A 145 8.72 8.28 -9.64
CA ILE A 145 8.95 8.03 -8.20
C ILE A 145 10.18 8.80 -7.71
N HIS A 146 11.29 8.77 -8.47
CA HIS A 146 12.49 9.54 -8.14
C HIS A 146 12.25 11.05 -8.22
N ARG A 147 11.47 11.54 -9.19
CA ARG A 147 11.07 12.95 -9.31
C ARG A 147 10.24 13.41 -8.10
N ALA A 148 9.44 12.51 -7.52
CA ALA A 148 8.71 12.71 -6.28
C ALA A 148 9.57 12.57 -5.01
N LEU A 149 10.90 12.57 -5.13
CA LEU A 149 11.86 12.52 -4.03
C LEU A 149 11.79 11.22 -3.22
N ILE A 150 11.41 10.11 -3.86
CA ILE A 150 11.31 8.79 -3.23
C ILE A 150 12.34 7.88 -3.87
N ASN A 151 13.01 7.07 -3.05
CA ASN A 151 13.78 5.93 -3.51
C ASN A 151 13.01 4.65 -3.16
N HIS A 152 12.64 3.86 -4.16
CA HIS A 152 11.78 2.68 -3.95
C HIS A 152 12.49 1.56 -3.17
N HIS A 153 13.80 1.39 -3.34
CA HIS A 153 14.63 0.35 -2.67
C HIS A 153 14.23 -1.13 -2.87
N ASP A 154 13.12 -1.47 -3.52
CA ASP A 154 12.59 -2.85 -3.64
C ASP A 154 11.93 -3.09 -5.01
N VAL A 155 12.62 -2.76 -6.10
CA VAL A 155 12.10 -2.83 -7.50
C VAL A 155 12.07 -4.24 -8.09
N TYR A 156 11.83 -5.26 -7.27
CA TYR A 156 11.73 -6.63 -7.74
C TYR A 156 10.44 -6.84 -8.56
N PRO A 157 10.41 -7.78 -9.52
CA PRO A 157 9.24 -8.02 -10.37
C PRO A 157 7.93 -8.25 -9.61
N LYS A 158 7.99 -8.86 -8.41
CA LYS A 158 6.84 -9.04 -7.50
C LYS A 158 6.15 -7.75 -7.05
N ASN A 159 6.83 -6.60 -7.18
CA ASN A 159 6.32 -5.28 -6.80
C ASN A 159 5.99 -4.42 -8.03
N ILE A 160 6.16 -4.96 -9.25
CA ILE A 160 5.74 -4.33 -10.50
C ILE A 160 4.46 -5.05 -10.93
N LEU A 161 3.33 -4.34 -10.86
CA LEU A 161 2.03 -4.90 -11.19
C LEU A 161 1.63 -4.54 -12.62
N ILE A 162 1.20 -5.55 -13.38
CA ILE A 162 0.66 -5.42 -14.73
C ILE A 162 -0.85 -5.62 -14.66
N VAL A 163 -1.62 -4.68 -15.20
CA VAL A 163 -3.07 -4.80 -15.31
C VAL A 163 -3.40 -5.13 -16.77
N PRO A 164 -3.78 -6.38 -17.12
CA PRO A 164 -3.93 -6.80 -18.52
C PRO A 164 -4.99 -6.01 -19.31
N SER A 165 -5.96 -5.42 -18.62
CA SER A 165 -7.05 -4.63 -19.20
C SER A 165 -6.71 -3.16 -19.42
N ARG A 166 -5.54 -2.68 -18.99
CA ARG A 166 -5.02 -1.35 -19.29
C ARG A 166 -3.89 -1.48 -20.34
N PRO A 167 -3.99 -0.80 -21.49
CA PRO A 167 -2.96 -0.85 -22.53
C PRO A 167 -1.63 -0.28 -22.03
#